data_AF-A0A833FX16-F1
#
_entry.id   AF-A0A833FX16-F1
#
_cell.length_a   1.000
_cell.length_b   1.000
_cell.length_c   1.000
_cell.angle_alpha   90.00
_cell.angle_beta   90.00
_cell.angle_gamma   90.00
#
_symmetry.space_group_name_H-M   'P 1'
#
loop_
_entity.id
_entity.type
_entity.pdbx_description
1 polymer ?
#
loop_
_entity_poly.entity_id
_entity_poly.type
_entity_poly.pdbx_seq_one_letter_code
_entity_poly.pdbx_strand_id
1 'polypeptide(L)'
;MARAAARAKLNAVWEAVHKAGVPDLLRLNPLLAGISRSPALAQVATLFSPYDFNPLGFDPFRKLLEAHVDFALLRTTPGPELLIAATDVATGRPRLFRRREITVQSVLASACLPTLHHAVVIDGYAYWDGGFSANPDLLTLVRESPVADTLIVKLNALDKNGVPTTTREIAARINQITFNQPMLRDIEVIEAVRALYRRWSRLNTAADARIARHRFHLIDAGRFTSGLAPESKGKPELALLTYLHDAGRSETEKWMARSRRSIGSRATVDLGKHFLSPRPAAQPSSSTGSSTPPEAAA
;
A
#
# COMPACT_ATOMS: atom_id res chain seq x y z
N MET A 1 17.65 3.51 24.25
CA MET A 1 16.30 3.86 24.77
C MET A 1 15.31 4.20 23.65
N ALA A 2 15.60 5.12 22.72
CA ALA A 2 14.64 5.55 21.67
C ALA A 2 14.08 4.41 20.78
N ARG A 3 14.91 3.47 20.30
CA ARG A 3 14.45 2.34 19.46
C ARG A 3 13.46 1.40 20.17
N ALA A 4 13.69 1.15 21.45
CA ALA A 4 12.80 0.29 22.25
C ALA A 4 11.46 0.99 22.50
N ALA A 5 11.48 2.28 22.81
CA ALA A 5 10.27 3.09 22.95
C ALA A 5 9.45 3.16 21.65
N ALA A 6 10.11 3.33 20.49
CA ALA A 6 9.43 3.31 19.19
C ALA A 6 8.75 1.96 18.90
N ARG A 7 9.40 0.84 19.24
CA ARG A 7 8.80 -0.50 19.11
C ARG A 7 7.59 -0.68 20.04
N ALA A 8 7.71 -0.27 21.30
CA ALA A 8 6.61 -0.34 22.25
C ALA A 8 5.41 0.49 21.78
N LYS A 9 5.67 1.70 21.25
CA LYS A 9 4.63 2.57 20.72
C LYS A 9 3.92 1.96 19.50
N LEU A 10 4.68 1.36 18.57
CA LEU A 10 4.11 0.66 17.42
C LEU A 10 3.24 -0.53 17.84
N ASN A 11 3.70 -1.33 18.81
CA ASN A 11 2.90 -2.44 19.34
C ASN A 11 1.60 -1.94 19.98
N ALA A 12 1.65 -0.86 20.77
CA ALA A 12 0.46 -0.26 21.37
C ALA A 12 -0.56 0.21 20.31
N VAL A 13 -0.09 0.76 19.18
CA VAL A 13 -0.96 1.13 18.05
C VAL A 13 -1.61 -0.11 17.44
N TRP A 14 -0.86 -1.20 17.19
CA TRP A 14 -1.42 -2.42 16.62
C TRP A 14 -2.44 -3.11 17.53
N GLU A 15 -2.17 -3.14 18.85
CA GLU A 15 -3.12 -3.63 19.83
C GLU A 15 -4.39 -2.77 19.88
N ALA A 16 -4.25 -1.44 19.77
CA ALA A 16 -5.40 -0.54 19.70
C ALA A 16 -6.24 -0.78 18.44
N VAL A 17 -5.61 -1.02 17.28
CA VAL A 17 -6.30 -1.36 16.03
C VAL A 17 -7.04 -2.70 16.16
N HIS A 18 -6.40 -3.71 16.75
CA HIS A 18 -7.05 -4.99 17.02
C HIS A 18 -8.25 -4.85 17.96
N LYS A 19 -8.08 -4.12 19.08
CA LYS A 19 -9.13 -3.88 20.08
C LYS A 19 -10.30 -3.09 19.52
N ALA A 20 -10.04 -2.10 18.65
CA ALA A 20 -11.08 -1.35 17.96
C ALA A 20 -11.92 -2.29 17.07
N GLY A 21 -11.26 -3.22 16.37
CA GLY A 21 -11.93 -4.25 15.58
C GLY A 21 -12.86 -3.73 14.48
N VAL A 22 -13.34 -4.63 13.63
CA VAL A 22 -14.45 -4.37 12.70
C VAL A 22 -15.84 -4.44 13.36
N PRO A 23 -16.07 -5.13 14.50
CA PRO A 23 -17.40 -5.20 15.09
C PRO A 23 -17.97 -3.83 15.45
N ASP A 24 -17.13 -2.84 15.78
CA ASP A 24 -17.62 -1.55 16.28
C ASP A 24 -17.98 -0.54 15.18
N LEU A 25 -17.36 -0.60 14.00
CA LEU A 25 -17.74 0.31 12.89
C LEU A 25 -19.16 0.04 12.35
N LEU A 26 -19.65 -1.21 12.44
CA LEU A 26 -21.01 -1.60 12.03
C LEU A 26 -21.99 -1.75 13.20
N ARG A 27 -21.54 -2.02 14.43
CA ARG A 27 -22.42 -2.11 15.62
C ARG A 27 -22.74 -0.77 16.27
N LEU A 28 -21.91 0.25 16.09
CA LEU A 28 -22.14 1.58 16.66
C LEU A 28 -23.18 2.42 15.90
N ASN A 29 -23.70 1.91 14.77
CA ASN A 29 -24.86 2.49 14.10
C ASN A 29 -26.09 1.57 14.32
N PRO A 30 -27.10 1.99 15.11
CA PRO A 30 -28.30 1.19 15.42
C PRO A 30 -29.06 0.70 14.18
N LEU A 31 -28.95 1.41 13.05
CA LEU A 31 -29.53 1.04 11.75
C LEU A 31 -28.80 -0.12 11.05
N LEU A 32 -27.51 -0.33 11.31
CA LEU A 32 -26.65 -1.27 10.58
C LEU A 32 -26.47 -2.64 11.28
N ALA A 33 -26.83 -2.74 12.56
CA ALA A 33 -26.73 -3.98 13.33
C ALA A 33 -27.60 -5.13 12.75
N GLY A 34 -28.67 -4.80 12.01
CA GLY A 34 -29.51 -5.76 11.29
C GLY A 34 -28.97 -6.17 9.92
N ILE A 35 -28.28 -5.26 9.21
CA ILE A 35 -27.73 -5.48 7.86
C ILE A 35 -26.54 -6.45 7.90
N SER A 36 -25.70 -6.37 8.93
CA SER A 36 -24.56 -7.26 9.12
C SER A 36 -24.94 -8.73 9.42
N ARG A 37 -26.21 -9.03 9.69
CA ARG A 37 -26.69 -10.41 9.98
C ARG A 37 -27.14 -11.17 8.73
N SER A 38 -27.23 -10.50 7.58
CA SER A 38 -27.72 -11.08 6.32
C SER A 38 -26.69 -10.92 5.20
N PRO A 39 -26.17 -12.02 4.61
CA PRO A 39 -25.26 -11.97 3.46
C PRO A 39 -25.86 -11.30 2.21
N ALA A 40 -27.19 -11.28 2.08
CA ALA A 40 -27.89 -10.64 0.97
C ALA A 40 -27.95 -9.11 1.16
N LEU A 41 -28.26 -8.64 2.38
CA LEU A 41 -28.27 -7.21 2.70
C LEU A 41 -26.86 -6.60 2.68
N ALA A 42 -25.83 -7.36 3.06
CA ALA A 42 -24.43 -6.91 2.96
C ALA A 42 -23.98 -6.65 1.51
N GLN A 43 -24.51 -7.39 0.53
CA GLN A 43 -24.22 -7.15 -0.90
C GLN A 43 -24.93 -5.89 -1.40
N VAL A 44 -26.18 -5.69 -0.99
CA VAL A 44 -26.95 -4.48 -1.32
C VAL A 44 -26.31 -3.24 -0.70
N ALA A 45 -25.74 -3.34 0.51
CA ALA A 45 -25.03 -2.23 1.17
C ALA A 45 -23.80 -1.72 0.38
N THR A 46 -23.16 -2.55 -0.45
CA THR A 46 -22.02 -2.11 -1.29
C THR A 46 -22.43 -1.23 -2.47
N LEU A 47 -23.74 -1.09 -2.74
CA LEU A 47 -24.29 -0.20 -3.77
C LEU A 47 -24.57 1.22 -3.25
N PHE A 48 -24.46 1.43 -1.94
CA PHE A 48 -24.72 2.72 -1.29
C PHE A 48 -23.41 3.42 -0.93
N SER A 49 -23.45 4.75 -0.91
CA SER A 49 -22.27 5.58 -0.65
C SER A 49 -21.90 5.52 0.83
N PRO A 50 -20.60 5.58 1.23
CA PRO A 50 -20.23 5.75 2.63
C PRO A 50 -20.89 6.96 3.31
N TYR A 51 -21.23 7.98 2.51
CA TYR A 51 -22.00 9.17 2.92
C TYR A 51 -23.42 8.85 3.41
N ASP A 52 -23.99 7.72 2.99
CA ASP A 52 -25.33 7.29 3.39
C ASP A 52 -25.32 6.51 4.73
N PHE A 53 -24.16 6.01 5.16
CA PHE A 53 -24.04 5.09 6.31
C PHE A 53 -23.38 5.68 7.58
N ASN A 54 -22.69 6.81 7.47
CA ASN A 54 -22.06 7.50 8.60
C ASN A 54 -22.30 9.02 8.55
N PRO A 55 -23.56 9.48 8.62
CA PRO A 55 -23.88 10.92 8.54
C PRO A 55 -23.30 11.73 9.71
N LEU A 56 -22.96 11.08 10.83
CA LEU A 56 -22.38 11.71 12.03
C LEU A 56 -20.84 11.71 12.05
N GLY A 57 -20.17 11.15 11.04
CA GLY A 57 -18.71 11.21 10.90
C GLY A 57 -17.92 10.52 12.02
N PHE A 58 -18.47 9.46 12.65
CA PHE A 58 -17.74 8.73 13.68
C PHE A 58 -16.50 8.05 13.08
N ASP A 59 -15.32 8.44 13.57
CA ASP A 59 -14.03 7.98 13.06
C ASP A 59 -13.17 7.40 14.20
N PRO A 60 -13.26 6.09 14.47
CA PRO A 60 -12.46 5.44 15.52
C PRO A 60 -10.97 5.44 15.18
N PHE A 61 -10.61 5.50 13.90
CA PHE A 61 -9.21 5.56 13.47
C PHE A 61 -8.59 6.92 13.80
N ARG A 62 -9.33 8.02 13.62
CA ARG A 62 -8.95 9.35 14.12
C ARG A 62 -8.63 9.34 15.61
N LYS A 63 -9.55 8.84 16.44
CA LYS A 63 -9.37 8.82 17.90
C LYS A 63 -8.13 8.02 18.29
N LEU A 64 -7.90 6.89 17.62
CA LEU A 64 -6.71 6.08 17.81
C LEU A 64 -5.44 6.86 17.43
N LEU A 65 -5.42 7.53 16.28
CA LEU A 65 -4.28 8.35 15.86
C LEU A 65 -4.02 9.49 16.85
N GLU A 66 -5.04 10.21 17.31
CA GLU A 66 -4.90 11.31 18.27
C GLU A 66 -4.42 10.83 19.64
N ALA A 67 -4.86 9.65 20.09
CA ALA A 67 -4.41 9.07 21.35
C ALA A 67 -2.95 8.57 21.29
N HIS A 68 -2.48 8.18 20.11
CA HIS A 68 -1.16 7.57 19.95
C HIS A 68 -0.12 8.47 19.28
N VAL A 69 -0.48 9.55 18.58
CA VAL A 69 0.47 10.37 17.83
C VAL A 69 0.39 11.82 18.28
N ASP A 70 1.49 12.31 18.84
CA ASP A 70 1.66 13.75 19.08
C ASP A 70 2.10 14.43 17.78
N PHE A 71 1.12 14.92 17.02
CA PHE A 71 1.35 15.61 15.76
C PHE A 71 2.06 16.96 15.93
N ALA A 72 1.87 17.64 17.07
CA ALA A 72 2.56 18.90 17.32
C ALA A 72 4.06 18.66 17.51
N LEU A 73 4.42 17.67 18.34
CA LEU A 73 5.80 17.23 18.53
C LEU A 73 6.42 16.71 17.23
N LEU A 74 5.65 15.96 16.44
CA LEU A 74 6.07 15.46 15.13
C LEU A 74 6.41 16.58 14.14
N ARG A 75 5.76 17.74 14.22
CA ARG A 75 6.08 18.88 13.35
C ARG A 75 7.33 19.63 13.83
N THR A 76 7.51 19.80 15.15
CA THR A 76 8.52 20.70 15.72
C THR A 76 9.84 20.02 16.08
N THR A 77 9.85 18.73 16.44
CA THR A 77 11.04 18.04 16.97
C THR A 77 11.94 17.45 15.89
N PRO A 78 13.23 17.85 15.75
CA PRO A 78 14.13 17.33 14.71
C PRO A 78 14.04 15.80 14.55
N GLY A 79 13.93 15.34 13.31
CA GLY A 79 13.70 13.92 13.00
C GLY A 79 13.80 13.65 11.50
N PRO A 80 13.47 12.43 11.05
CA PRO A 80 13.44 12.14 9.63
C PRO A 80 12.41 13.03 8.92
N GLU A 81 12.73 13.43 7.69
CA GLU A 81 11.73 13.99 6.78
C GLU A 81 10.64 12.95 6.53
N LEU A 82 9.40 13.43 6.44
CA LEU A 82 8.22 12.60 6.23
C LEU A 82 7.39 13.20 5.11
N LEU A 83 7.05 12.36 4.13
CA LEU A 83 6.16 12.68 3.03
C LEU A 83 4.99 11.70 3.07
N ILE A 84 3.78 12.25 3.08
CA ILE A 84 2.54 11.48 3.07
C ILE A 84 1.73 11.93 1.85
N ALA A 85 1.39 10.98 0.96
CA ALA A 85 0.62 11.27 -0.24
C ALA A 85 -0.88 11.15 0.02
N ALA A 86 -1.66 12.07 -0.56
CA ALA A 86 -3.10 11.93 -0.73
C ALA A 86 -3.48 12.29 -2.16
N THR A 87 -4.62 11.81 -2.63
CA THR A 87 -5.13 12.08 -3.97
C THR A 87 -6.20 13.14 -3.90
N ASP A 88 -5.99 14.27 -4.60
CA ASP A 88 -7.02 15.29 -4.77
C ASP A 88 -8.18 14.71 -5.60
N VAL A 89 -9.39 14.72 -5.04
CA VAL A 89 -10.56 14.05 -5.65
C VAL A 89 -10.98 14.71 -6.95
N ALA A 90 -10.86 16.03 -7.05
CA ALA A 90 -11.33 16.78 -8.22
C ALA A 90 -10.39 16.61 -9.42
N THR A 91 -9.08 16.48 -9.17
CA THR A 91 -8.06 16.49 -10.21
C THR A 91 -7.36 15.15 -10.42
N GLY A 92 -7.47 14.21 -9.46
CA GLY A 92 -6.73 12.95 -9.44
C GLY A 92 -5.23 13.11 -9.20
N ARG A 93 -4.74 14.32 -8.90
CA ARG A 93 -3.32 14.61 -8.72
C ARG A 93 -2.85 14.33 -7.30
N PRO A 94 -1.57 13.95 -7.11
CA PRO A 94 -1.03 13.75 -5.78
C PRO A 94 -0.81 15.09 -5.06
N ARG A 95 -1.15 15.12 -3.77
CA ARG A 95 -0.73 16.11 -2.79
C ARG A 95 0.18 15.44 -1.77
N LEU A 96 1.44 15.88 -1.70
CA LEU A 96 2.42 15.39 -0.74
C LEU A 96 2.46 16.30 0.48
N PHE A 97 1.94 15.85 1.61
CA PHE A 97 2.08 16.53 2.90
C PHE A 97 3.48 16.29 3.45
N ARG A 98 4.24 17.37 3.63
CA ARG A 98 5.58 17.30 4.25
C ARG A 98 5.47 17.38 5.76
N ARG A 99 6.52 16.95 6.46
CA ARG A 99 6.61 16.87 7.92
C ARG A 99 5.94 18.02 8.69
N ARG A 100 6.16 19.27 8.29
CA ARG A 100 5.59 20.48 8.94
C ARG A 100 4.09 20.66 8.74
N GLU A 101 3.49 19.95 7.79
CA GLU A 101 2.07 19.99 7.44
C GLU A 101 1.32 18.79 8.01
N ILE A 102 2.03 17.83 8.62
CA ILE A 102 1.43 16.57 9.06
C ILE A 102 0.52 16.82 10.26
N THR A 103 -0.74 16.44 10.05
CA THR A 103 -1.82 16.45 11.02
C THR A 103 -2.52 15.09 10.99
N VAL A 104 -3.44 14.88 11.93
CA VAL A 104 -4.34 13.73 11.87
C VAL A 104 -5.13 13.70 10.55
N GLN A 105 -5.54 14.87 10.02
CA GLN A 105 -6.27 14.96 8.76
C GLN A 105 -5.44 14.47 7.57
N SER A 106 -4.17 14.87 7.47
CA SER A 106 -3.31 14.42 6.37
C SER A 106 -3.07 12.90 6.40
N VAL A 107 -2.99 12.30 7.59
CA VAL A 107 -2.86 10.84 7.73
C VAL A 107 -4.16 10.14 7.35
N LEU A 108 -5.31 10.65 7.80
CA LEU A 108 -6.62 10.11 7.43
C LEU A 108 -6.87 10.23 5.93
N ALA A 109 -6.53 11.37 5.32
CA ALA A 109 -6.61 11.58 3.87
C ALA A 109 -5.80 10.51 3.11
N SER A 110 -4.55 10.28 3.53
CA SER A 110 -3.68 9.28 2.92
C SER A 110 -4.15 7.83 3.09
N ALA A 111 -5.00 7.54 4.07
CA ALA A 111 -5.57 6.22 4.34
C ALA A 111 -7.06 6.13 3.97
N CYS A 112 -7.61 7.15 3.31
CA CYS A 112 -9.03 7.28 3.03
C CYS A 112 -9.42 6.46 1.80
N LEU A 113 -9.80 5.21 2.01
CA LEU A 113 -10.38 4.37 0.97
C LEU A 113 -11.80 4.86 0.63
N PRO A 114 -12.09 5.25 -0.63
CA PRO A 114 -13.35 5.91 -1.00
C PRO A 114 -14.59 5.02 -0.85
N THR A 115 -14.41 3.70 -0.77
CA THR A 115 -15.49 2.74 -0.54
C THR A 115 -15.80 2.52 0.93
N LEU A 116 -15.01 3.11 1.85
CA LEU A 116 -15.10 2.87 3.29
C LEU A 116 -15.23 4.17 4.10
N HIS A 117 -14.70 5.29 3.59
CA HIS A 117 -14.64 6.56 4.30
C HIS A 117 -15.12 7.73 3.44
N HIS A 118 -15.61 8.77 4.10
CA HIS A 118 -15.85 10.06 3.45
C HIS A 118 -14.51 10.67 3.09
N ALA A 119 -14.47 11.42 1.99
CA ALA A 119 -13.29 12.17 1.61
C ALA A 119 -12.91 13.13 2.73
N VAL A 120 -11.62 13.20 3.04
CA VAL A 120 -11.11 14.11 4.07
C VAL A 120 -10.91 15.48 3.46
N VAL A 121 -11.56 16.49 4.02
CA VAL A 121 -11.44 17.88 3.53
C VAL A 121 -10.36 18.61 4.32
N ILE A 122 -9.36 19.14 3.62
CA ILE A 122 -8.28 19.95 4.17
C ILE A 122 -8.19 21.22 3.34
N ASP A 123 -8.27 22.38 4.00
CA ASP A 123 -8.21 23.70 3.35
C ASP A 123 -9.18 23.87 2.17
N GLY A 124 -10.36 23.24 2.24
CA GLY A 124 -11.40 23.30 1.21
C GLY A 124 -11.27 22.27 0.08
N TYR A 125 -10.23 21.44 0.08
CA TYR A 125 -10.02 20.39 -0.91
C TYR A 125 -10.33 19.01 -0.36
N ALA A 126 -11.05 18.19 -1.12
CA ALA A 126 -11.38 16.82 -0.76
C ALA A 126 -10.27 15.86 -1.20
N TYR A 127 -9.89 14.95 -0.30
CA TYR A 127 -8.80 14.00 -0.52
C TYR A 127 -9.21 12.55 -0.28
N TRP A 128 -8.66 11.66 -1.10
CA TRP A 128 -8.66 10.19 -0.94
C TRP A 128 -7.24 9.66 -0.72
N ASP A 129 -7.14 8.36 -0.48
CA ASP A 129 -5.88 7.63 -0.29
C ASP A 129 -4.82 7.99 -1.35
N GLY A 130 -3.57 8.12 -0.92
CA GLY A 130 -2.45 8.46 -1.80
C GLY A 130 -2.17 7.39 -2.86
N GLY A 131 -2.56 6.14 -2.59
CA GLY A 131 -2.53 4.98 -3.48
C GLY A 131 -2.98 5.23 -4.90
N PHE A 132 -3.99 6.08 -5.09
CA PHE A 132 -4.57 6.36 -6.40
C PHE A 132 -3.70 7.27 -7.28
N SER A 133 -2.75 8.00 -6.70
CA SER A 133 -1.93 8.99 -7.44
C SER A 133 -0.43 8.89 -7.20
N ALA A 134 0.02 8.39 -6.04
CA ALA A 134 1.42 8.32 -5.64
C ALA A 134 1.64 7.25 -4.53
N ASN A 135 2.20 6.07 -4.87
CA ASN A 135 2.41 4.99 -3.89
C ASN A 135 3.54 4.01 -4.22
N PRO A 136 4.77 4.29 -3.74
CA PRO A 136 5.25 5.60 -3.33
C PRO A 136 5.58 6.48 -4.55
N ASP A 137 5.67 7.80 -4.36
CA ASP A 137 6.22 8.74 -5.37
C ASP A 137 7.76 8.62 -5.41
N LEU A 138 8.26 7.76 -6.29
CA LEU A 138 9.69 7.48 -6.40
C LEU A 138 10.42 8.65 -7.05
N LEU A 139 9.80 9.35 -8.01
CA LEU A 139 10.44 10.48 -8.69
C LEU A 139 10.68 11.64 -7.74
N THR A 140 9.71 11.99 -6.89
CA THR A 140 9.89 13.04 -5.88
C THR A 140 10.98 12.64 -4.88
N LEU A 141 10.96 11.40 -4.38
CA LEU A 141 11.99 10.91 -3.46
C LEU A 141 13.40 11.00 -4.07
N VAL A 142 13.55 10.59 -5.34
CA VAL A 142 14.83 10.67 -6.05
C VAL A 142 15.27 12.12 -6.22
N ARG A 143 14.36 13.04 -6.53
CA ARG A 143 14.68 14.45 -6.78
C ARG A 143 15.00 15.21 -5.50
N GLU A 144 14.27 14.97 -4.42
CA GLU A 144 14.33 15.77 -3.19
C GLU A 144 15.24 15.18 -2.10
N SER A 145 15.49 13.85 -2.08
CA SER A 145 16.22 13.21 -0.99
C SER A 145 17.65 13.75 -0.82
N PRO A 146 18.16 13.93 0.41
CA PRO A 146 19.58 14.28 0.59
C PRO A 146 20.53 13.12 0.27
N VAL A 147 20.02 11.88 0.15
CA VAL A 147 20.81 10.68 -0.11
C VAL A 147 20.47 10.05 -1.46
N ALA A 148 21.42 9.28 -2.00
CA ALA A 148 21.32 8.63 -3.31
C ALA A 148 20.80 7.18 -3.24
N ASP A 149 20.19 6.78 -2.12
CA ASP A 149 19.68 5.42 -1.89
C ASP A 149 18.22 5.48 -1.41
N THR A 150 17.35 4.67 -2.01
CA THR A 150 15.96 4.48 -1.57
C THR A 150 15.69 3.00 -1.30
N LEU A 151 15.17 2.68 -0.11
CA LEU A 151 14.65 1.36 0.22
C LEU A 151 13.14 1.32 0.02
N ILE A 152 12.69 0.48 -0.91
CA ILE A 152 11.28 0.20 -1.16
C ILE A 152 10.88 -1.01 -0.32
N VAL A 153 9.81 -0.87 0.45
CA VAL A 153 9.16 -1.99 1.16
C VAL A 153 7.84 -2.26 0.44
N LYS A 154 7.83 -3.32 -0.37
CA LYS A 154 6.64 -3.70 -1.16
C LYS A 154 5.84 -4.75 -0.40
N LEU A 155 4.59 -4.40 -0.08
CA LEU A 155 3.68 -5.28 0.65
C LEU A 155 2.88 -6.21 -0.27
N ASN A 156 2.34 -5.68 -1.37
CA ASN A 156 1.47 -6.43 -2.26
C ASN A 156 2.27 -7.05 -3.41
N ALA A 157 1.93 -8.29 -3.78
CA ALA A 157 2.36 -8.85 -5.06
C ALA A 157 1.82 -8.01 -6.23
N LEU A 158 2.54 -7.95 -7.35
CA LEU A 158 2.09 -7.27 -8.59
C LEU A 158 1.22 -8.20 -9.43
N ASP A 159 1.57 -9.48 -9.40
CA ASP A 159 0.93 -10.52 -10.20
C ASP A 159 -0.02 -11.37 -9.35
N LYS A 160 -1.17 -11.66 -9.96
CA LYS A 160 -2.02 -12.80 -9.58
C LYS A 160 -2.00 -13.78 -10.75
N ASN A 161 -1.91 -15.06 -10.44
CA ASN A 161 -2.06 -16.11 -11.43
C ASN A 161 -3.53 -16.21 -11.85
N GLY A 162 -3.77 -16.36 -13.16
CA GLY A 162 -5.12 -16.49 -13.72
C GLY A 162 -5.85 -15.16 -13.97
N VAL A 163 -7.02 -15.26 -14.59
CA VAL A 163 -7.93 -14.14 -14.85
C VAL A 163 -8.98 -14.13 -13.72
N PRO A 164 -9.20 -13.02 -13.00
CA PRO A 164 -10.24 -12.96 -11.98
C PRO A 164 -11.62 -13.12 -12.64
N THR A 165 -12.46 -14.02 -12.13
CA THR A 165 -13.78 -14.31 -12.71
C THR A 165 -14.93 -13.91 -11.79
N THR A 166 -14.69 -13.80 -10.48
CA THR A 166 -15.71 -13.36 -9.53
C THR A 166 -15.69 -11.84 -9.34
N THR A 167 -16.83 -11.23 -9.04
CA THR A 167 -16.95 -9.78 -8.79
C THR A 167 -15.95 -9.28 -7.74
N ARG A 168 -15.72 -10.05 -6.67
CA ARG A 168 -14.78 -9.70 -5.59
C ARG A 168 -13.34 -9.76 -6.05
N GLU A 169 -12.97 -10.80 -6.79
CA GLU A 169 -11.62 -10.91 -7.34
C GLU A 169 -11.33 -9.81 -8.36
N ILE A 170 -12.33 -9.45 -9.17
CA ILE A 170 -12.25 -8.34 -10.14
C ILE A 170 -12.05 -7.03 -9.40
N ALA A 171 -12.86 -6.71 -8.39
CA ALA A 171 -12.72 -5.49 -7.59
C ALA A 171 -11.35 -5.43 -6.87
N ALA A 172 -10.92 -6.55 -6.27
CA ALA A 172 -9.60 -6.65 -5.65
C ALA A 172 -8.47 -6.43 -6.67
N ARG A 173 -8.62 -6.95 -7.90
CA ARG A 173 -7.65 -6.76 -8.98
C ARG A 173 -7.63 -5.32 -9.48
N ILE A 174 -8.78 -4.66 -9.65
CA ILE A 174 -8.87 -3.25 -10.01
C ILE A 174 -8.11 -2.40 -8.98
N ASN A 175 -8.41 -2.57 -7.69
CA ASN A 175 -7.70 -1.85 -6.62
C ASN A 175 -6.19 -2.13 -6.65
N GLN A 176 -5.79 -3.38 -6.81
CA GLN A 176 -4.38 -3.75 -6.91
C GLN A 176 -3.69 -3.09 -8.11
N ILE A 177 -4.33 -3.05 -9.29
CA ILE A 177 -3.77 -2.36 -10.46
C ILE A 177 -3.62 -0.89 -10.15
N THR A 178 -4.70 -0.23 -9.74
CA THR A 178 -4.74 1.22 -9.49
C THR A 178 -3.68 1.67 -8.48
N PHE A 179 -3.48 0.92 -7.39
CA PHE A 179 -2.49 1.27 -6.35
C PHE A 179 -1.03 1.05 -6.76
N ASN A 180 -0.77 0.22 -7.78
CA ASN A 180 0.59 -0.06 -8.26
C ASN A 180 0.97 0.77 -9.49
N GLN A 181 -0.01 1.24 -10.28
CA GLN A 181 0.26 1.98 -11.52
C GLN A 181 1.15 3.23 -11.31
N PRO A 182 0.94 4.09 -10.30
CA PRO A 182 1.79 5.26 -10.10
C PRO A 182 3.27 4.91 -9.95
N MET A 183 3.59 3.91 -9.12
CA MET A 183 4.97 3.45 -8.92
C MET A 183 5.56 2.84 -10.20
N LEU A 184 4.79 2.04 -10.93
CA LEU A 184 5.25 1.46 -12.20
C LEU A 184 5.58 2.55 -13.21
N ARG A 185 4.76 3.60 -13.28
CA ARG A 185 5.00 4.76 -14.15
C ARG A 185 6.27 5.51 -13.79
N ASP A 186 6.52 5.72 -12.50
CA ASP A 186 7.78 6.33 -12.04
C ASP A 186 8.99 5.48 -12.42
N ILE A 187 8.89 4.15 -12.30
CA ILE A 187 9.96 3.21 -12.67
C ILE A 187 10.24 3.28 -14.17
N GLU A 188 9.21 3.34 -15.02
CA GLU A 188 9.38 3.54 -16.47
C GLU A 188 10.17 4.82 -16.78
N VAL A 189 9.82 5.92 -16.12
CA VAL A 189 10.52 7.21 -16.30
C VAL A 189 11.98 7.11 -15.83
N ILE A 190 12.22 6.51 -14.66
CA ILE A 190 13.58 6.31 -14.13
C ILE A 190 14.42 5.47 -15.11
N GLU A 191 13.89 4.37 -15.63
CA GLU A 191 14.61 3.51 -16.58
C GLU A 191 14.83 4.19 -17.94
N ALA A 192 13.87 4.98 -18.41
CA ALA A 192 14.03 5.79 -19.62
C ALA A 192 15.16 6.83 -19.45
N VAL A 193 15.17 7.56 -18.33
CA VAL A 193 16.25 8.51 -18.01
C VAL A 193 17.60 7.79 -17.89
N ARG A 194 17.65 6.61 -17.26
CA ARG A 194 18.87 5.79 -17.20
C ARG A 194 19.36 5.35 -18.58
N ALA A 195 18.45 4.97 -19.49
CA ALA A 195 18.81 4.60 -20.86
C ALA A 195 19.40 5.78 -21.64
N LEU A 196 18.77 6.95 -21.55
CA LEU A 196 19.27 8.18 -22.17
C LEU A 196 20.63 8.61 -21.58
N TYR A 197 20.74 8.58 -20.25
CA TYR A 197 21.96 8.96 -19.52
C TYR A 197 23.17 8.11 -19.92
N ARG A 198 22.97 6.79 -20.08
CA ARG A 198 24.00 5.85 -20.54
C ARG A 198 24.43 6.12 -21.99
N ARG A 199 23.50 6.53 -22.85
CA ARG A 199 23.76 6.72 -24.28
C ARG A 199 24.42 8.07 -24.56
N TRP A 200 23.98 9.15 -23.92
CA TRP A 200 24.40 10.52 -24.22
C TRP A 200 24.90 11.28 -22.99
N SER A 201 26.04 10.86 -22.44
CA SER A 201 26.57 11.38 -21.16
C SER A 201 26.81 12.90 -21.12
N ARG A 202 27.09 13.54 -22.26
CA ARG A 202 27.45 14.97 -22.37
C ARG A 202 26.26 15.94 -22.49
N LEU A 203 25.04 15.45 -22.67
CA LEU A 203 23.83 16.29 -22.81
C LEU A 203 22.92 16.26 -21.56
N ASN A 204 23.37 15.60 -20.49
CA ASN A 204 22.53 15.38 -19.32
C ASN A 204 22.61 16.54 -18.32
N THR A 205 21.46 16.88 -17.74
CA THR A 205 21.41 17.83 -16.63
C THR A 205 21.85 17.18 -15.31
N ALA A 206 22.17 17.99 -14.30
CA ALA A 206 22.43 17.49 -12.95
C ALA A 206 21.22 16.72 -12.37
N ALA A 207 20.00 17.11 -12.75
CA ALA A 207 18.78 16.43 -12.35
C ALA A 207 18.67 15.03 -13.00
N ASP A 208 19.02 14.90 -14.28
CA ASP A 208 19.01 13.61 -14.97
C ASP A 208 20.09 12.68 -14.41
N ALA A 209 21.27 13.22 -14.13
CA ALA A 209 22.36 12.46 -13.50
C ALA A 209 21.96 11.92 -12.12
N ARG A 210 21.23 12.73 -11.35
CA ARG A 210 20.70 12.33 -10.04
C ARG A 210 19.71 11.18 -10.16
N ILE A 211 18.76 11.25 -11.09
CA ILE A 211 17.79 10.17 -11.33
C ILE A 211 18.50 8.91 -11.83
N ALA A 212 19.38 9.05 -12.81
CA ALA A 212 20.06 7.91 -13.42
C ALA A 212 20.93 7.14 -12.43
N ARG A 213 21.61 7.86 -11.52
CA ARG A 213 22.54 7.28 -10.54
C ARG A 213 21.89 6.85 -9.23
N HIS A 214 20.64 7.23 -8.98
CA HIS A 214 19.95 6.87 -7.73
C HIS A 214 19.88 5.35 -7.58
N ARG A 215 20.16 4.84 -6.38
CA ARG A 215 20.21 3.41 -6.09
C ARG A 215 18.94 2.99 -5.40
N PHE A 216 18.36 1.90 -5.88
CA PHE A 216 17.16 1.33 -5.29
C PHE A 216 17.48 0.01 -4.59
N HIS A 217 16.77 -0.18 -3.51
CA HIS A 217 16.76 -1.39 -2.71
C HIS A 217 15.33 -1.85 -2.55
N LEU A 218 15.13 -3.16 -2.40
CA LEU A 218 13.80 -3.73 -2.28
C LEU A 218 13.77 -4.79 -1.19
N ILE A 219 12.82 -4.64 -0.27
CA ILE A 219 12.28 -5.72 0.55
C ILE A 219 10.92 -6.06 -0.06
N ASP A 220 10.80 -7.27 -0.61
CA ASP A 220 9.57 -7.78 -1.20
C ASP A 220 8.89 -8.75 -0.24
N ALA A 221 7.79 -8.30 0.36
CA ALA A 221 6.96 -9.11 1.24
C ALA A 221 5.78 -9.79 0.51
N GLY A 222 5.71 -9.67 -0.82
CA GLY A 222 4.59 -10.13 -1.63
C GLY A 222 4.25 -11.61 -1.45
N ARG A 223 5.24 -12.46 -1.16
CA ARG A 223 5.02 -13.91 -0.92
C ARG A 223 4.21 -14.22 0.35
N PHE A 224 4.23 -13.34 1.34
CA PHE A 224 3.47 -13.53 2.59
C PHE A 224 2.03 -13.02 2.45
N THR A 225 1.80 -12.11 1.52
CA THR A 225 0.49 -11.48 1.30
C THR A 225 -0.26 -12.09 0.11
N SER A 226 0.43 -12.72 -0.85
CA SER A 226 -0.17 -13.29 -2.07
C SER A 226 -1.13 -14.44 -1.80
N GLY A 227 -0.87 -15.23 -0.75
CA GLY A 227 -1.70 -16.36 -0.35
C GLY A 227 -2.86 -15.99 0.57
N LEU A 228 -2.96 -14.73 1.01
CA LEU A 228 -4.03 -14.31 1.92
C LEU A 228 -5.34 -14.12 1.15
N ALA A 229 -6.43 -14.61 1.73
CA ALA A 229 -7.77 -14.41 1.21
C ALA A 229 -8.09 -12.89 1.14
N PRO A 230 -8.83 -12.40 0.12
CA PRO A 230 -9.16 -10.99 0.00
C PRO A 230 -9.79 -10.37 1.26
N GLU A 231 -10.56 -11.15 2.00
CA GLU A 231 -11.28 -10.77 3.22
C GLU A 231 -10.34 -10.45 4.41
N SER A 232 -9.11 -10.98 4.38
CA SER A 232 -8.10 -10.76 5.44
C SER A 232 -7.75 -9.29 5.63
N LYS A 233 -7.84 -8.47 4.56
CA LYS A 233 -7.53 -7.04 4.59
C LYS A 233 -8.53 -6.21 5.40
N GLY A 234 -9.74 -6.73 5.56
CA GLY A 234 -10.83 -6.06 6.27
C GLY A 234 -11.00 -6.54 7.70
N LYS A 235 -10.12 -7.38 8.25
CA LYS A 235 -10.25 -7.94 9.60
C LYS A 235 -8.94 -7.81 10.38
N PRO A 236 -8.86 -6.95 11.42
CA PRO A 236 -7.67 -6.80 12.24
C PRO A 236 -7.54 -7.92 13.27
N GLU A 237 -7.41 -9.17 12.80
CA GLU A 237 -7.21 -10.34 13.66
C GLU A 237 -5.79 -10.32 14.24
N LEU A 238 -5.65 -10.42 15.56
CA LEU A 238 -4.36 -10.33 16.24
C LEU A 238 -3.35 -11.37 15.74
N ALA A 239 -3.83 -12.60 15.48
CA ALA A 239 -2.99 -13.67 14.94
C ALA A 239 -2.40 -13.31 13.58
N LEU A 240 -3.23 -12.74 12.68
CA LEU A 240 -2.79 -12.29 11.36
C LEU A 240 -1.83 -11.09 11.47
N LEU A 241 -2.14 -10.11 12.32
CA LEU A 241 -1.26 -8.95 12.55
C LEU A 241 0.11 -9.37 13.08
N THR A 242 0.14 -10.31 14.03
CA THR A 242 1.37 -10.88 14.60
C THR A 242 2.17 -11.63 13.53
N TYR A 243 1.51 -12.48 12.75
CA TYR A 243 2.12 -13.18 11.63
C TYR A 243 2.77 -12.22 10.62
N LEU A 244 2.04 -11.17 10.20
CA LEU A 244 2.53 -10.18 9.24
C LEU A 244 3.70 -9.37 9.81
N HIS A 245 3.63 -8.99 11.08
CA HIS A 245 4.73 -8.32 11.77
C HIS A 245 6.00 -9.17 11.77
N ASP A 246 5.89 -10.45 12.16
CA ASP A 246 7.03 -11.35 12.24
C ASP A 246 7.60 -11.70 10.86
N ALA A 247 6.74 -11.83 9.85
CA ALA A 247 7.15 -11.96 8.45
C ALA A 247 7.96 -10.74 7.99
N GLY A 248 7.48 -9.52 8.27
CA GLY A 248 8.19 -8.28 7.95
C GLY A 248 9.56 -8.18 8.63
N ARG A 249 9.66 -8.60 9.90
CA ARG A 249 10.93 -8.67 10.63
C ARG A 249 11.88 -9.69 10.00
N SER A 250 11.40 -10.90 9.74
CA SER A 250 12.19 -11.96 9.11
C SER A 250 12.74 -11.54 7.74
N GLU A 251 11.93 -10.89 6.91
CA GLU A 251 12.37 -10.41 5.60
C GLU A 251 13.38 -9.28 5.69
N THR A 252 13.17 -8.36 6.62
CA THR A 252 14.12 -7.28 6.87
C THR A 252 15.46 -7.84 7.33
N GLU A 253 15.47 -8.81 8.24
CA GLU A 253 16.69 -9.45 8.75
C GLU A 253 17.45 -10.19 7.63
N LYS A 254 16.74 -10.97 6.79
CA LYS A 254 17.33 -11.62 5.61
C LYS A 254 17.89 -10.62 4.60
N TRP A 255 17.18 -9.52 4.36
CA TRP A 255 17.65 -8.47 3.47
C TRP A 255 18.89 -7.79 4.03
N MET A 256 18.90 -7.44 5.32
CA MET A 256 20.04 -6.83 5.99
C MET A 256 21.29 -7.72 5.94
N ALA A 257 21.16 -9.02 6.18
CA ALA A 257 22.28 -9.97 6.09
C ALA A 257 22.89 -10.02 4.69
N ARG A 258 22.07 -9.98 3.64
CA ARG A 258 22.51 -10.09 2.24
C ARG A 258 22.98 -8.77 1.63
N SER A 259 22.38 -7.65 2.04
CA SER A 259 22.37 -6.43 1.23
C SER A 259 22.77 -5.16 1.97
N ARG A 260 22.92 -5.18 3.30
CA ARG A 260 23.29 -3.97 4.07
C ARG A 260 24.58 -3.31 3.58
N ARG A 261 25.59 -4.10 3.18
CA ARG A 261 26.88 -3.59 2.68
C ARG A 261 26.79 -2.92 1.30
N SER A 262 25.68 -3.11 0.58
CA SER A 262 25.47 -2.49 -0.72
C SER A 262 24.93 -1.05 -0.62
N ILE A 263 24.30 -0.67 0.50
CA ILE A 263 23.80 0.68 0.73
C ILE A 263 24.97 1.67 0.62
N GLY A 264 24.81 2.75 -0.13
CA GLY A 264 25.89 3.70 -0.32
C GLY A 264 26.89 3.32 -1.42
N SER A 265 26.78 2.10 -1.99
CA SER A 265 27.68 1.58 -3.03
C SER A 265 26.91 1.20 -4.30
N ARG A 266 25.96 0.26 -4.23
CA ARG A 266 25.24 -0.29 -5.40
C ARG A 266 23.78 -0.62 -5.08
N ALA A 267 22.91 -0.52 -6.08
CA ALA A 267 21.52 -0.97 -5.96
C ALA A 267 21.45 -2.48 -5.66
N THR A 268 20.40 -2.91 -4.96
CA THR A 268 20.15 -4.34 -4.65
C THR A 268 18.97 -4.90 -5.44
N VAL A 269 18.35 -4.07 -6.28
CA VAL A 269 17.28 -4.46 -7.20
C VAL A 269 17.52 -3.78 -8.55
N ASP A 270 17.28 -4.52 -9.62
CA ASP A 270 17.15 -3.99 -10.97
C ASP A 270 15.66 -3.69 -11.19
N LEU A 271 15.29 -2.40 -11.24
CA LEU A 271 13.89 -2.00 -11.29
C LEU A 271 13.23 -2.47 -12.59
N GLY A 272 13.91 -2.29 -13.74
CA GLY A 272 13.39 -2.71 -15.04
C GLY A 272 13.12 -4.22 -15.07
N LYS A 273 14.09 -5.04 -14.65
CA LYS A 273 13.91 -6.51 -14.62
C LYS A 273 12.85 -6.96 -13.61
N HIS A 274 12.75 -6.31 -12.44
CA HIS A 274 11.82 -6.75 -11.41
C HIS A 274 10.37 -6.31 -11.68
N PHE A 275 10.16 -5.11 -12.24
CA PHE A 275 8.83 -4.50 -12.34
C PHE A 275 8.28 -4.40 -13.76
N LEU A 276 9.15 -4.33 -14.79
CA LEU A 276 8.73 -4.07 -16.18
C LEU A 276 8.94 -5.27 -17.11
N SER A 277 9.42 -6.41 -16.60
CA SER A 277 9.61 -7.61 -17.42
C SER A 277 8.27 -8.10 -17.98
N PRO A 278 8.18 -8.40 -19.29
CA PRO A 278 6.98 -8.96 -19.89
C PRO A 278 6.62 -10.29 -19.20
N ARG A 279 5.33 -10.49 -18.92
CA ARG A 279 4.85 -11.79 -18.42
C ARG A 279 5.04 -12.83 -19.55
N PRO A 280 5.66 -14.00 -19.28
CA PRO A 280 5.65 -15.09 -20.25
C PRO A 280 4.21 -15.46 -20.62
N ALA A 281 3.97 -15.80 -21.88
CA ALA A 281 2.65 -16.23 -22.34
C ALA A 281 2.16 -17.41 -21.49
N ALA A 282 0.88 -17.40 -21.12
CA ALA A 282 0.27 -18.52 -20.44
C ALA A 282 0.37 -19.74 -21.36
N GLN A 283 1.02 -20.82 -20.92
CA GLN A 283 0.93 -22.09 -21.64
C GLN A 283 -0.53 -22.53 -21.63
N PRO A 284 -1.10 -22.94 -22.78
CA PRO A 284 -2.46 -23.47 -22.80
C PRO A 284 -2.51 -24.67 -21.86
N SER A 285 -3.44 -24.66 -20.91
CA SER A 285 -3.67 -25.79 -20.02
C SER A 285 -3.99 -27.01 -20.86
N SER A 286 -3.11 -27.99 -20.88
CA SER A 286 -3.39 -29.30 -21.44
C SER A 286 -4.48 -29.95 -20.60
N SER A 287 -5.73 -29.86 -21.06
CA SER A 287 -6.83 -30.67 -20.56
C SER A 287 -6.59 -32.12 -21.01
N THR A 288 -5.79 -32.86 -20.25
CA THR A 288 -5.61 -34.30 -20.44
C THR A 288 -6.60 -35.06 -19.55
N GLY A 289 -7.47 -35.85 -20.19
CA GLY A 289 -7.99 -37.09 -19.63
C GLY A 289 -9.46 -37.07 -19.21
N SER A 290 -10.37 -37.28 -20.17
CA SER A 290 -11.65 -37.93 -19.89
C SER A 290 -11.37 -39.35 -19.39
N SER A 291 -11.48 -39.59 -18.09
CA SER A 291 -11.57 -40.95 -17.57
C SER A 291 -13.01 -41.43 -17.72
N THR A 292 -13.26 -42.28 -18.71
CA THR A 292 -14.46 -43.11 -18.82
C THR A 292 -14.55 -44.00 -17.57
N PRO A 293 -15.72 -44.15 -16.92
CA PRO A 293 -15.87 -45.10 -15.82
C PRO A 293 -15.85 -46.54 -16.36
N PRO A 294 -15.35 -47.53 -15.60
CA PRO A 294 -15.37 -48.92 -16.03
C PRO A 294 -16.80 -49.46 -16.02
N GLU A 295 -17.15 -50.13 -17.12
CA GLU A 295 -18.34 -50.96 -17.30
C GLU A 295 -18.31 -52.11 -16.28
N ALA A 296 -19.38 -52.24 -15.50
CA ALA A 296 -19.58 -53.40 -14.64
C ALA A 296 -20.01 -54.60 -15.51
N ALA A 297 -19.14 -55.60 -15.62
CA ALA A 297 -19.49 -56.90 -16.17
C ALA A 297 -20.28 -57.73 -15.14
N ALA A 298 -21.19 -58.54 -15.67
CA ALA A 298 -22.18 -59.39 -15.00
C ALA A 298 -21.60 -60.43 -14.03
#